data_AF-A0A9P8N6K1-F1
#
_entry.id   AF-A0A9P8N6K1-F1
#
_cell.length_a   1.000
_cell.length_b   1.000
_cell.length_c   1.000
_cell.angle_alpha   90.00
_cell.angle_beta   90.00
_cell.angle_gamma   90.00
#
_symmetry.space_group_name_H-M   'P 1'
#
loop_
_entity.id
_entity.type
_entity.pdbx_description
1 polymer ?
#
loop_
_entity_poly.entity_id
_entity_poly.type
_entity_poly.pdbx_seq_one_letter_code
_entity_poly.pdbx_strand_id
1 'polypeptide(L)'
;MAKDSSVHVDDEKPLTAEEKQWFKESGYGNEFKFLAAHQLSIYKEGDRQEGRALTRGYMKMDKYQDDAATKAGGSAPATGNGK
;
A
#
# COMPACT_ATOMS: atom_id res chain seq x y z
N MET A 1 -17.67 4.85 30.78
CA MET A 1 -16.58 4.27 29.97
C MET A 1 -17.09 4.11 28.54
N ALA A 2 -16.57 4.89 27.59
CA ALA A 2 -16.85 4.66 26.18
C ALA A 2 -16.15 3.37 25.77
N LYS A 3 -16.90 2.39 25.28
CA LYS A 3 -16.34 1.26 24.54
C LYS A 3 -15.81 1.87 23.25
N ASP A 4 -14.50 2.07 23.19
CA ASP A 4 -13.78 2.26 21.95
C ASP A 4 -14.05 1.00 21.11
N SER A 5 -15.13 1.08 20.36
CA SER A 5 -15.43 0.17 19.27
C SER A 5 -14.41 0.44 18.18
N SER A 6 -13.16 0.02 18.39
CA SER A 6 -12.22 -0.31 17.31
C SER A 6 -12.70 -1.59 16.62
N VAL A 7 -13.98 -1.59 16.25
CA VAL A 7 -14.54 -2.54 15.30
C VAL A 7 -13.85 -2.18 14.00
N HIS A 8 -13.29 -3.15 13.31
CA HIS A 8 -12.51 -2.97 12.09
C HIS A 8 -13.41 -2.51 10.92
N VAL A 9 -14.04 -1.34 11.04
CA VAL A 9 -14.96 -0.75 10.05
C VAL A 9 -14.24 -0.47 8.73
N ASP A 10 -12.92 -0.35 8.79
CA ASP A 10 -12.10 -0.13 7.61
C ASP A 10 -11.89 -1.41 6.80
N ASP A 11 -11.93 -2.60 7.40
CA ASP A 11 -11.68 -3.84 6.67
C ASP A 11 -12.80 -4.20 5.69
N GLU A 12 -14.03 -3.76 5.90
CA GLU A 12 -15.13 -3.99 4.94
C GLU A 12 -15.27 -2.88 3.88
N LYS A 13 -14.54 -1.77 4.02
CA LYS A 13 -14.61 -0.67 3.06
C LYS A 13 -13.95 -1.05 1.72
N PRO A 14 -14.56 -0.65 0.58
CA PRO A 14 -13.92 -0.77 -0.72
C PRO A 14 -12.55 -0.08 -0.74
N LEU A 15 -11.66 -0.58 -1.59
CA LEU A 15 -10.36 0.06 -1.83
C LEU A 15 -10.52 1.53 -2.22
N THR A 16 -9.84 2.41 -1.49
CA THR A 16 -9.77 3.85 -1.77
C THR A 16 -8.95 4.11 -3.03
N ALA A 17 -9.04 5.34 -3.55
CA ALA A 17 -8.25 5.75 -4.72
C ALA A 17 -6.75 5.75 -4.42
N GLU A 18 -6.36 6.19 -3.22
CA GLU A 18 -4.97 6.14 -2.73
C GLU A 18 -4.48 4.70 -2.68
N GLU A 19 -5.31 3.77 -2.20
CA GLU A 19 -4.91 2.37 -2.10
C GLU A 19 -4.65 1.75 -3.47
N LYS A 20 -5.51 2.08 -4.44
CA LYS A 20 -5.34 1.66 -5.84
C LYS A 20 -4.11 2.26 -6.50
N GLN A 21 -3.73 3.48 -6.14
CA GLN A 21 -2.54 4.14 -6.67
C GLN A 21 -1.28 3.45 -6.17
N TRP A 22 -1.19 3.21 -4.86
CA TRP A 22 -0.04 2.56 -4.26
C TRP A 22 0.25 1.18 -4.86
N PHE A 23 -0.78 0.39 -5.21
CA PHE A 23 -0.53 -0.88 -5.90
C PHE A 23 0.22 -0.69 -7.21
N LYS A 24 -0.07 0.38 -7.97
CA LYS A 24 0.65 0.69 -9.21
C LYS A 24 2.07 1.13 -8.93
N GLU A 25 2.27 2.00 -7.94
CA GLU A 25 3.57 2.56 -7.56
C GLU A 25 4.51 1.50 -6.98
N SER A 26 3.96 0.59 -6.16
CA SER A 26 4.70 -0.49 -5.51
C SER A 26 5.06 -1.66 -6.44
N GLY A 27 4.62 -1.63 -7.70
CA GLY A 27 4.90 -2.69 -8.69
C GLY A 27 3.99 -3.92 -8.63
N TYR A 28 3.07 -4.01 -7.66
CA TYR A 28 2.05 -5.06 -7.62
C TYR A 28 1.01 -4.92 -8.74
N GLY A 29 0.69 -3.69 -9.14
CA GLY A 29 -0.26 -3.32 -10.18
C GLY A 29 -1.72 -3.22 -9.71
N ASN A 30 -2.24 -4.23 -8.99
CA ASN A 30 -3.62 -4.22 -8.47
C ASN A 30 -3.81 -5.15 -7.25
N GLU A 31 -4.99 -5.07 -6.62
CA GLU A 31 -5.38 -5.90 -5.46
C GLU A 31 -5.21 -7.40 -5.74
N PHE A 32 -5.64 -7.87 -6.91
CA PHE A 32 -5.57 -9.29 -7.27
C PHE A 32 -4.14 -9.82 -7.24
N LYS A 33 -3.20 -9.09 -7.86
CA LYS A 33 -1.78 -9.47 -7.89
C LYS A 33 -1.13 -9.36 -6.52
N PHE A 34 -1.49 -8.35 -5.74
CA PHE A 34 -1.05 -8.22 -4.36
C PHE A 34 -1.50 -9.42 -3.52
N LEU A 35 -2.79 -9.74 -3.53
CA LEU A 35 -3.33 -10.90 -2.81
C LEU A 35 -2.63 -12.20 -3.26
N ALA A 36 -2.48 -12.41 -4.57
CA ALA A 36 -1.80 -13.59 -5.10
C ALA A 36 -0.34 -13.70 -4.63
N ALA A 37 0.39 -12.58 -4.54
CA ALA A 37 1.76 -12.55 -4.03
C ALA A 37 1.85 -12.94 -2.55
N HIS A 38 0.81 -12.64 -1.77
CA HIS A 38 0.67 -13.01 -0.36
C HIS A 38 -0.07 -14.34 -0.12
N GLN A 39 -0.31 -15.13 -1.18
CA GLN A 39 -1.07 -16.39 -1.10
C GLN A 39 -2.51 -16.25 -0.59
N LEU A 40 -3.07 -15.05 -0.74
CA LEU A 40 -4.44 -14.69 -0.39
C LEU A 40 -5.36 -14.79 -1.61
N SER A 41 -6.63 -15.13 -1.38
CA SER A 41 -7.63 -15.24 -2.45
C SER A 41 -8.54 -14.03 -2.55
N ILE A 42 -8.69 -13.47 -3.75
CA ILE A 42 -9.71 -12.44 -4.01
C ILE A 42 -11.15 -12.96 -3.89
N TYR A 43 -11.35 -14.27 -3.85
CA TYR A 43 -12.70 -14.88 -3.76
C TYR A 43 -13.11 -15.18 -2.33
N LYS A 44 -12.21 -15.01 -1.36
CA LYS A 44 -12.49 -15.20 0.07
C LYS A 44 -12.48 -13.84 0.74
N GLU A 45 -13.60 -13.43 1.31
CA GLU A 45 -13.71 -12.10 1.90
C GLU A 45 -12.73 -11.93 3.08
N GLY A 46 -12.49 -12.97 3.88
CA GLY A 46 -11.48 -12.95 4.95
C GLY A 46 -10.07 -12.66 4.42
N ASP A 47 -9.65 -13.37 3.37
CA ASP A 47 -8.34 -13.14 2.73
C ASP A 47 -8.25 -11.73 2.12
N ARG A 48 -9.35 -11.19 1.57
CA ARG A 48 -9.38 -9.81 1.06
C ARG A 48 -9.25 -8.78 2.17
N GLN A 49 -9.92 -8.99 3.31
CA GLN A 49 -9.79 -8.13 4.49
C GLN A 49 -8.34 -8.14 4.97
N GLU A 50 -7.74 -9.32 5.13
CA GLU A 50 -6.33 -9.47 5.49
C GLU A 50 -5.41 -8.72 4.50
N GLY A 51 -5.66 -8.84 3.20
CA GLY A 51 -4.91 -8.10 2.20
C GLY A 51 -5.05 -6.58 2.28
N ARG A 52 -6.24 -6.06 2.62
CA ARG A 52 -6.45 -4.62 2.85
C ARG A 52 -5.71 -4.15 4.10
N ALA A 53 -5.74 -4.93 5.18
CA ALA A 53 -4.98 -4.65 6.39
C ALA A 53 -3.46 -4.59 6.12
N LEU A 54 -2.92 -5.56 5.38
CA LEU A 54 -1.52 -5.57 4.95
C LEU A 54 -1.18 -4.35 4.11
N THR A 55 -2.00 -4.04 3.10
CA THR A 55 -1.82 -2.88 2.21
C THR A 55 -1.68 -1.58 3.02
N ARG A 56 -2.58 -1.34 3.98
CA ARG A 56 -2.53 -0.16 4.84
C ARG A 56 -1.30 -0.16 5.75
N GLY A 57 -0.88 -1.32 6.23
CA GLY A 57 0.37 -1.49 6.97
C GLY A 57 1.59 -1.09 6.15
N TYR A 58 1.69 -1.59 4.91
CA TYR A 58 2.78 -1.25 4.00
C TYR A 58 2.78 0.24 3.63
N MET A 59 1.64 0.81 3.26
CA MET A 59 1.53 2.26 2.98
C MET A 59 1.92 3.11 4.17
N LYS A 60 1.53 2.69 5.38
CA LYS A 60 1.93 3.40 6.59
C LYS A 60 3.43 3.33 6.76
N MET A 61 4.08 2.18 6.56
CA MET A 61 5.54 2.10 6.65
C MET A 61 6.26 2.94 5.58
N ASP A 62 5.74 2.93 4.35
CA ASP A 62 6.29 3.70 3.22
C ASP A 62 6.26 5.21 3.52
N LYS A 63 5.11 5.72 4.01
CA LYS A 63 4.94 7.13 4.40
C LYS A 63 5.94 7.58 5.47
N TYR A 64 6.36 6.70 6.38
CA TYR A 64 7.33 7.01 7.45
C TYR A 64 8.79 6.90 6.98
N GLN A 65 9.05 6.27 5.85
CA GLN A 65 10.41 6.19 5.28
C GLN A 65 10.76 7.48 4.51
N ASP A 66 9.75 8.21 4.03
CA ASP A 66 9.94 9.52 3.39
C ASP A 66 10.25 10.66 4.38
N ASP A 67 9.75 10.62 5.62
CA ASP A 67 10.08 11.63 6.64
C ASP A 67 11.46 11.45 7.31
N ALA A 68 12.07 10.27 7.19
CA ALA A 68 13.47 10.04 7.57
C ALA A 68 14.49 10.57 6.54
N ALA A 69 14.05 10.90 5.32
CA ALA A 69 14.93 11.32 4.22
C ALA A 69 15.20 12.84 4.13
N THR A 70 15.01 13.60 5.22
CA THR A 70 15.34 15.05 5.24
C THR A 70 16.84 15.36 5.39
N LYS A 71 17.75 14.40 5.20
CA LYS A 71 19.21 14.65 5.11
C LYS A 71 19.91 13.67 4.15
N ALA A 72 20.61 14.25 3.17
CA ALA A 72 21.44 13.65 2.10
C ALA A 72 20.61 13.03 0.94
N GLY A 73 20.54 13.61 -0.25
CA GLY A 73 21.64 14.14 -1.06
C GLY A 73 22.03 13.08 -2.09
N GLY A 74 21.50 13.19 -3.31
CA GLY A 74 21.81 12.23 -4.39
C GLY A 74 21.05 12.50 -5.67
N SER A 75 21.44 13.54 -6.41
CA SER A 75 21.06 13.75 -7.81
C SER A 75 21.27 12.48 -8.65
N ALA A 76 20.24 12.01 -9.33
CA ALA A 76 20.43 11.19 -10.51
C ALA A 76 20.84 12.11 -11.68
N PRO A 77 22.03 11.97 -12.29
CA PRO A 77 22.34 12.71 -13.51
C PRO A 77 21.53 12.15 -14.67
N ALA A 78 20.76 13.02 -15.31
CA ALA A 78 20.16 12.77 -16.61
C ALA A 78 21.26 12.62 -17.66
N THR A 79 21.56 11.40 -18.08
CA THR A 79 22.35 11.17 -19.31
C THR A 79 21.42 11.35 -20.50
N GLY A 80 21.56 12.50 -21.16
CA GLY A 80 20.90 12.81 -22.42
C GLY A 80 21.49 11.99 -23.57
N ASN A 81 20.63 11.65 -24.53
CA ASN A 81 21.07 11.21 -25.85
C ASN A 81 20.64 12.26 -26.87
N GLY A 82 21.62 13.03 -27.34
CA GLY A 82 21.53 13.79 -28.57
C GLY A 82 22.53 13.20 -29.57
N LYS A 83 22.02 12.62 -30.66
CA LYS A 83 22.37 12.94 -32.05
C LYS A 83 21.65 11.98 -33.01
#